data_AF-D9PGF7-F1
#
_entry.id   AF-D9PGF7-F1
#
_cell.length_a   1.000
_cell.length_b   1.000
_cell.length_c   1.000
_cell.angle_alpha   90.00
_cell.angle_beta   90.00
_cell.angle_gamma   90.00
#
_symmetry.space_group_name_H-M   'P 1'
#
loop_
_entity.id
_entity.type
_entity.pdbx_description
1 polymer ?
#
loop_
_entity_poly.entity_id
_entity_poly.type
_entity_poly.pdbx_seq_one_letter_code
_entity_poly.pdbx_strand_id
1 'polypeptide(L)' 'MFDRTLSTVAHVDPETWAAIEAENRRQEEHIELIASENYASPAVMAAQGCQMTNKYA' A
#
# COMPACT_ATOMS: atom_id res chain seq x y z
N MET A 1 -11.11 -6.36 15.98
CA MET A 1 -10.74 -5.14 15.21
C MET A 1 -9.25 -5.07 14.90
N PHE A 2 -8.32 -5.40 15.81
CA PHE A 2 -6.87 -5.24 15.58
C PHE A 2 -6.10 -6.57 15.40
N ASP A 3 -6.81 -7.68 15.23
CA ASP A 3 -6.18 -8.93 14.81
C ASP A 3 -5.68 -8.79 13.37
N ARG A 4 -4.42 -9.11 13.08
CA ARG A 4 -3.81 -8.86 11.75
C ARG A 4 -4.33 -9.78 10.66
N THR A 5 -4.87 -10.93 11.01
CA THR A 5 -5.41 -11.89 10.05
C THR A 5 -6.83 -11.52 9.64
N LEU A 6 -7.58 -10.89 10.54
CA LEU A 6 -8.96 -10.43 10.29
C LEU A 6 -9.01 -8.97 9.81
N SER A 7 -8.13 -8.10 10.28
CA SER A 7 -8.10 -6.66 9.97
C SER A 7 -7.25 -6.36 8.75
N THR A 8 -7.48 -7.09 7.67
CA THR A 8 -6.87 -6.82 6.36
C THR A 8 -7.72 -5.79 5.61
N VAL A 9 -7.10 -5.03 4.70
CA VAL A 9 -7.86 -4.08 3.86
C VAL A 9 -8.94 -4.80 3.08
N ALA A 10 -8.64 -5.98 2.50
CA ALA A 10 -9.61 -6.79 1.78
C ALA A 10 -10.86 -7.19 2.58
N HIS A 11 -10.72 -7.40 3.90
CA HIS A 11 -11.84 -7.79 4.75
C HIS A 11 -12.59 -6.59 5.34
N VAL A 12 -11.86 -5.54 5.73
CA VAL A 12 -12.43 -4.35 6.39
C VAL A 12 -12.99 -3.35 5.38
N ASP A 13 -12.34 -3.21 4.23
CA ASP A 13 -12.69 -2.26 3.16
C ASP A 13 -12.39 -2.86 1.75
N PRO A 14 -13.31 -3.70 1.23
CA PRO A 14 -13.14 -4.35 -0.07
C PRO A 14 -13.05 -3.38 -1.25
N GLU A 15 -13.68 -2.22 -1.16
CA GLU A 15 -13.68 -1.21 -2.23
C GLU A 15 -12.29 -0.57 -2.35
N THR A 16 -11.70 -0.16 -1.23
CA THR A 16 -10.32 0.35 -1.19
C THR A 16 -9.32 -0.72 -1.63
N TRP A 17 -9.51 -1.98 -1.21
CA TRP A 17 -8.66 -3.09 -1.66
C TRP A 17 -8.71 -3.26 -3.19
N ALA A 18 -9.91 -3.23 -3.79
CA ALA A 18 -10.06 -3.36 -5.23
C ALA A 18 -9.37 -2.20 -5.98
N ALA A 19 -9.42 -0.98 -5.43
CA ALA A 19 -8.72 0.17 -6.00
C ALA A 19 -7.19 0.03 -5.92
N ILE A 20 -6.65 -0.45 -4.79
CA ILE A 20 -5.22 -0.73 -4.63
C ILE A 20 -4.75 -1.78 -5.64
N GLU A 21 -5.48 -2.88 -5.79
CA GLU A 21 -5.11 -3.94 -6.74
C GLU A 21 -5.20 -3.47 -8.19
N ALA A 22 -6.16 -2.60 -8.52
CA ALA A 22 -6.24 -1.98 -9.84
C ALA A 22 -5.03 -1.07 -10.13
N GLU A 23 -4.58 -0.30 -9.14
CA GLU A 23 -3.39 0.57 -9.29
C GLU A 23 -2.09 -0.24 -9.35
N ASN A 24 -1.94 -1.28 -8.53
CA ASN A 24 -0.82 -2.21 -8.60
C ASN A 24 -0.67 -2.76 -10.02
N ARG A 25 -1.78 -3.22 -10.63
CA ARG A 25 -1.78 -3.70 -12.01
C ARG A 25 -1.48 -2.58 -13.01
N ARG A 26 -2.06 -1.38 -12.84
CA ARG A 26 -1.83 -0.25 -13.75
C ARG A 26 -0.33 0.09 -13.81
N GLN A 27 0.36 0.12 -12.68
CA GLN A 27 1.79 0.43 -12.61
C GLN A 27 2.66 -0.59 -13.35
N GLU A 28 2.30 -1.87 -13.32
CA GLU A 28 3.02 -2.94 -14.04
C GLU A 28 2.72 -2.94 -15.56
N GLU A 29 1.50 -2.58 -15.95
CA GLU A 29 1.06 -2.59 -17.35
C GLU A 29 1.49 -1.34 -18.15
N HIS A 30 2.03 -0.31 -17.49
CA HIS A 30 2.41 0.95 -18.12
C HIS A 30 3.92 1.21 -17.96
N ILE A 31 4.56 1.66 -19.04
CA ILE A 31 5.94 2.16 -18.96
C ILE A 31 5.89 3.56 -18.37
N GLU A 32 6.45 3.73 -17.19
CA GLU A 32 6.54 5.03 -16.53
C GLU A 32 7.73 5.84 -17.07
N LEU A 33 7.45 7.02 -17.63
CA LEU A 33 8.43 7.91 -18.27
C LEU A 33 8.46 9.29 -17.63
N ILE A 34 7.62 9.53 -16.62
CA ILE A 34 7.64 10.77 -15.85
C ILE A 34 8.93 10.79 -15.02
N ALA A 35 9.81 11.75 -15.33
CA ALA A 35 11.16 11.82 -14.76
C ALA A 35 11.22 11.93 -13.22
N SER A 36 10.11 12.32 -12.57
CA SER A 36 10.01 12.43 -11.12
C SER A 36 9.45 11.18 -10.43
N GLU A 37 8.91 10.22 -11.19
CA GLU A 37 8.29 9.02 -10.62
C GLU A 37 9.28 7.86 -10.53
N ASN A 38 9.08 7.00 -9.54
CA ASN A 38 9.95 5.86 -9.25
C ASN A 38 9.22 4.81 -8.40
N TYR A 39 9.77 3.60 -8.33
CA TYR A 39 9.23 2.50 -7.54
C TYR A 39 10.04 2.33 -6.24
N ALA A 40 9.39 2.55 -5.10
CA ALA A 40 10.02 2.34 -3.80
C ALA A 40 10.21 0.84 -3.53
N SER A 41 11.29 0.47 -2.83
CA SER A 41 11.50 -0.93 -2.43
C SER A 41 10.42 -1.41 -1.44
N PRO A 42 10.11 -2.71 -1.40
CA PRO A 42 9.17 -3.27 -0.41
C PRO A 42 9.55 -2.98 1.04
N ALA A 43 10.86 -2.88 1.34
CA ALA A 43 11.34 -2.54 2.67
C ALA A 43 10.95 -1.11 3.09
N VAL A 44 10.99 -0.15 2.17
CA VAL A 44 10.55 1.24 2.42
C VAL A 44 9.04 1.27 2.68
N MET A 45 8.25 0.55 1.88
CA MET A 45 6.80 0.46 2.07
C MET A 45 6.40 -0.22 3.39
N ALA A 46 7.13 -1.26 3.80
CA ALA A 46 6.89 -1.93 5.07
C ALA A 46 7.22 -1.03 6.29
N ALA A 47 8.28 -0.23 6.19
CA ALA A 47 8.67 0.70 7.26
C ALA A 47 7.58 1.74 7.55
N GLN A 48 6.99 2.34 6.50
CA GLN A 48 5.89 3.30 6.67
C GLN A 48 4.58 2.64 7.16
N GLY A 49 4.38 1.34 6.92
CA GLY A 49 3.21 0.58 7.39
C GLY A 49 3.29 0.10 8.84
N CYS A 50 4.35 0.43 9.58
CA CYS A 50 4.52 -0.04 10.95
C CYS A 50 3.81 0.84 11.99
N GLN A 51 3.80 0.39 13.25
CA GLN A 51 3.10 1.09 14.34
C GLN A 51 3.74 2.43 14.77
N MET A 52 4.85 2.85 14.16
CA MET A 52 5.43 4.18 14.38
C MET A 52 4.44 5.31 14.08
N THR A 53 3.46 5.09 13.19
CA THR A 53 2.38 6.04 12.88
C THR A 53 1.56 6.47 14.11
N ASN A 54 1.53 5.65 15.16
CA ASN A 54 0.77 5.94 16.37
C ASN A 54 1.47 6.90 17.33
N LYS A 55 2.74 7.26 17.07
CA LYS A 55 3.58 7.95 18.04
C LYS A 55 3.71 9.45 17.73
N TYR A 56 3.36 10.27 18.72
CA TYR A 56 3.73 11.69 18.78
C TYR A 56 5.03 11.84 19.58
N ALA A 57 5.99 12.61 19.05
CA ALA A 57 7.31 12.86 19.64
C ALA A 57 7.72 14.31 19.42
#